data_AF-A0A5E4KAR6-F1
#
_entry.id   AF-A0A5E4KAR6-F1
#
_cell.length_a   1.000
_cell.length_b   1.000
_cell.length_c   1.000
_cell.angle_alpha   90.00
_cell.angle_beta   90.00
_cell.angle_gamma   90.00
#
_symmetry.space_group_name_H-M   'P 1'
#
loop_
_entity.id
_entity.type
_entity.pdbx_description
1 polymer ?
#
loop_
_entity_poly.entity_id
_entity_poly.type
_entity_poly.pdbx_seq_one_letter_code
_entity_poly.pdbx_strand_id
1 'polypeptide(L)'
;MDLINEKAIEAYVKNFSLRQMLIIPAILLLLSLSILAYTTYRTGAPVELGMEFKGGTAIIFDSAKTTDQLKTEFQNYPGVEVRQYSGSERKIMEFSPMDQSLKDTLVQKVKSESTNPDTVETRDMGEQFSKSLQSQAVRAIVISFVFMAIVIFIIYRTFVPSVAVVISAFADIAFAAAMTDVFGILLSLGTVAALLMLIGYSVDTDILLTTRLLKRKGDLNTKTKDAMITGLTMTTTALAALLAMFIVSSGIVTSFTRIDIIRDISIVLIFGLIADMINTWMTNVGILRWYIGKTQQAETRIEKPKKKGRKA
;
A
#
# COMPACT_ATOMS: atom_id res chain seq x y z
N MET A 1 26.30 12.17 9.06
CA MET A 1 25.23 12.71 8.20
C MET A 1 23.95 12.60 8.99
N ASP A 2 23.48 13.69 9.59
CA ASP A 2 22.13 13.73 10.17
C ASP A 2 21.13 13.76 9.01
N LEU A 3 20.61 12.58 8.67
CA LEU A 3 19.59 12.42 7.64
C LEU A 3 18.25 13.07 8.05
N ILE A 4 18.09 13.41 9.33
CA ILE A 4 16.88 13.96 9.92
C ILE A 4 17.17 15.35 10.50
N ASN A 5 16.54 16.38 9.92
CA ASN A 5 16.68 17.75 10.40
C ASN A 5 15.80 18.00 11.62
N GLU A 6 16.36 17.83 12.83
CA GLU A 6 15.62 18.03 14.08
C GLU A 6 15.01 19.43 14.22
N LYS A 7 15.68 20.47 13.71
CA LYS A 7 15.17 21.85 13.75
C LYS A 7 13.91 22.01 12.88
N ALA A 8 13.86 21.32 11.75
CA ALA A 8 12.67 21.30 10.89
C ALA A 8 11.50 20.57 11.56
N ILE A 9 11.76 19.46 12.26
CA ILE A 9 10.74 18.74 13.04
C ILE A 9 10.21 19.60 14.17
N GLU A 10 11.08 20.29 14.92
CA GLU A 10 10.67 21.21 15.97
C GLU A 10 9.79 22.34 15.44
N ALA A 11 10.19 22.94 14.31
CA ALA A 11 9.40 23.98 13.66
C ALA A 11 8.03 23.44 13.20
N TYR A 12 7.97 22.23 12.64
CA TYR A 12 6.74 21.57 12.24
C TYR A 12 5.79 21.35 13.43
N VAL A 13 6.28 20.70 14.49
CA VAL A 13 5.47 20.39 15.69
C VAL A 13 4.94 21.67 16.34
N LYS A 14 5.73 22.75 16.34
CA LYS A 14 5.37 24.02 16.98
C LYS A 14 4.42 24.87 16.14
N ASN A 15 4.60 24.89 14.81
CA ASN A 15 3.95 25.90 13.95
C ASN A 15 2.75 25.37 13.17
N PHE A 16 2.60 24.06 12.97
CA PHE A 16 1.46 23.52 12.23
C PHE A 16 0.19 23.49 13.07
N SER A 17 -0.88 24.10 12.53
CA SER A 17 -2.21 24.05 13.14
C SER A 17 -2.89 22.70 12.86
N LEU A 18 -3.74 22.27 13.79
CA LEU A 18 -4.53 21.02 13.68
C LEU A 18 -5.28 20.89 12.34
N ARG A 19 -5.81 22.00 11.81
CA ARG A 19 -6.53 22.00 10.53
C ARG A 19 -5.59 21.71 9.36
N GLN A 20 -4.41 22.32 9.34
CA GLN A 20 -3.43 22.12 8.26
C GLN A 20 -2.88 20.69 8.26
N MET A 21 -2.72 20.07 9.43
CA MET A 21 -2.28 18.68 9.54
C MET A 21 -3.30 17.69 8.95
N LEU A 22 -4.61 17.98 9.05
CA LEU A 22 -5.64 17.07 8.57
C LEU A 22 -6.01 17.28 7.09
N ILE A 23 -5.82 18.47 6.54
CA ILE A 23 -6.24 18.80 5.17
C ILE A 23 -5.44 18.03 4.13
N ILE A 24 -4.10 18.00 4.25
CA ILE A 24 -3.24 17.37 3.23
C ILE A 24 -3.52 15.86 3.11
N PRO A 25 -3.53 15.07 4.20
CA PRO A 25 -3.86 13.65 4.12
C PRO A 25 -5.30 13.39 3.69
N ALA A 26 -6.25 14.24 4.07
CA ALA A 26 -7.64 14.11 3.63
C ALA A 26 -7.79 14.30 2.11
N ILE A 27 -7.07 15.26 1.52
CA ILE A 27 -7.04 15.45 0.07
C ILE A 27 -6.43 14.22 -0.62
N LEU A 28 -5.32 13.71 -0.08
CA LEU A 28 -4.68 12.49 -0.57
C LEU A 28 -5.63 11.29 -0.54
N LEU A 29 -6.32 11.08 0.59
CA LEU A 29 -7.30 10.01 0.73
C LEU A 29 -8.46 10.17 -0.26
N LEU A 30 -8.99 11.37 -0.43
CA LEU A 30 -10.06 11.64 -1.41
C LEU A 30 -9.60 11.37 -2.84
N LEU A 31 -8.37 11.75 -3.19
CA LEU A 31 -7.77 11.45 -4.49
C LEU A 31 -7.65 9.95 -4.70
N SER A 32 -7.11 9.22 -3.73
CA SER A 32 -6.97 7.77 -3.78
C SER A 32 -8.32 7.06 -3.93
N LEU A 33 -9.32 7.45 -3.13
CA LEU A 33 -10.67 6.89 -3.24
C LEU A 33 -11.31 7.21 -4.60
N SER A 34 -11.03 8.39 -5.18
CA SER A 34 -11.52 8.75 -6.50
C SER A 34 -10.90 7.89 -7.60
N ILE A 35 -9.59 7.60 -7.51
CA ILE A 35 -8.89 6.69 -8.42
C ILE A 35 -9.48 5.28 -8.31
N LEU A 36 -9.59 4.75 -7.09
CA LEU A 36 -10.17 3.41 -6.86
C LEU A 36 -11.62 3.31 -7.33
N ALA A 37 -12.43 4.34 -7.12
CA ALA A 37 -13.81 4.39 -7.59
C ALA A 37 -13.88 4.40 -9.13
N TYR A 38 -13.00 5.17 -9.78
CA TYR A 38 -12.87 5.19 -11.23
C TYR A 38 -12.43 3.83 -11.80
N THR A 39 -11.45 3.18 -11.17
CA THR A 39 -11.04 1.82 -11.54
C THR A 39 -12.18 0.84 -11.35
N THR A 40 -12.87 0.88 -10.21
CA THR A 40 -14.03 0.01 -9.93
C THR A 40 -15.12 0.16 -10.99
N TYR A 41 -15.39 1.39 -11.43
CA TYR A 41 -16.36 1.65 -12.50
C TYR A 41 -15.91 1.05 -13.84
N ARG A 42 -14.61 1.10 -14.18
CA ARG A 42 -14.09 0.53 -15.44
C ARG A 42 -13.96 -0.99 -15.43
N THR A 43 -13.46 -1.57 -14.35
CA THR A 43 -13.00 -2.97 -14.32
C THR A 43 -13.89 -3.88 -13.49
N GLY A 44 -14.82 -3.33 -12.71
CA GLY A 44 -15.65 -4.06 -11.76
C GLY A 44 -14.93 -4.39 -10.44
N ALA A 45 -13.66 -4.00 -10.27
CA ALA A 45 -12.85 -4.25 -9.08
C ALA A 45 -12.06 -3.00 -8.68
N PRO A 46 -11.74 -2.80 -7.38
CA PRO A 46 -11.06 -1.60 -6.91
C PRO A 46 -9.65 -1.43 -7.46
N VAL A 47 -9.00 -2.51 -7.88
CA VAL A 47 -7.66 -2.52 -8.46
C VAL A 47 -7.68 -3.43 -9.69
N GLU A 48 -6.86 -3.14 -10.70
CA GLU A 48 -6.73 -4.01 -11.87
C GLU A 48 -6.26 -5.42 -11.49
N LEU A 49 -7.13 -6.41 -11.70
CA LEU A 49 -6.85 -7.80 -11.33
C LEU A 49 -5.85 -8.46 -12.31
N GLY A 50 -4.82 -9.10 -11.78
CA GLY A 50 -3.92 -9.97 -12.53
C GLY A 50 -4.52 -11.35 -12.83
N MET A 51 -3.79 -12.16 -13.61
CA MET A 51 -4.27 -13.48 -14.07
C MET A 51 -4.70 -14.41 -12.94
N GLU A 52 -3.98 -14.41 -11.81
CA GLU A 52 -4.31 -15.26 -10.67
C GLU A 52 -5.73 -15.02 -10.15
N PHE A 53 -6.23 -13.78 -10.29
CA PHE A 53 -7.58 -13.39 -9.89
C PHE A 53 -8.57 -13.36 -11.05
N LYS A 54 -8.18 -13.02 -12.28
CA LYS A 54 -9.09 -13.07 -13.45
C LYS A 54 -9.32 -14.48 -13.99
N GLY A 55 -8.39 -15.39 -13.74
CA GLY A 55 -8.24 -16.64 -14.50
C GLY A 55 -7.62 -16.37 -15.87
N GLY A 56 -7.36 -17.44 -16.61
CA GLY A 56 -6.86 -17.37 -17.99
C GLY A 56 -5.61 -18.20 -18.23
N THR A 57 -4.87 -17.84 -19.27
CA THR A 57 -3.71 -18.60 -19.75
C THR A 57 -2.48 -17.70 -19.82
N ALA A 58 -1.38 -18.14 -19.24
CA ALA A 58 -0.05 -17.56 -19.40
C ALA A 58 0.75 -18.40 -20.38
N ILE A 59 1.40 -17.75 -21.33
CA ILE A 59 2.36 -18.40 -22.23
C ILE A 59 3.70 -17.72 -22.06
N ILE A 60 4.70 -18.49 -21.66
CA ILE A 60 6.08 -18.03 -21.46
C ILE A 60 6.91 -18.59 -22.61
N PHE A 61 7.57 -17.72 -23.36
CA PHE A 61 8.32 -18.10 -24.57
C PHE A 61 9.42 -17.08 -24.88
N ASP A 62 10.37 -17.46 -25.73
CA ASP A 62 11.46 -16.60 -26.17
C ASP A 62 11.07 -15.91 -27.49
N SER A 63 11.25 -14.59 -27.57
CA SER A 63 10.91 -13.82 -28.76
C SER A 63 11.78 -12.57 -28.88
N ALA A 64 12.20 -12.24 -30.11
CA ALA A 64 12.95 -11.04 -30.42
C ALA A 64 12.08 -9.77 -30.57
N LYS A 65 10.75 -9.92 -30.71
CA LYS A 65 9.81 -8.78 -30.87
C LYS A 65 9.75 -7.92 -29.61
N THR A 66 9.34 -6.65 -29.68
CA THR A 66 9.11 -5.86 -28.47
C THR A 66 7.79 -6.24 -27.79
N THR A 67 7.59 -5.85 -26.52
CA THR A 67 6.32 -6.05 -25.80
C THR A 67 5.14 -5.43 -26.55
N ASP A 68 5.33 -4.24 -27.11
CA ASP A 68 4.28 -3.49 -27.81
C ASP A 68 3.92 -4.13 -29.15
N GLN A 69 4.90 -4.68 -29.86
CA GLN A 69 4.68 -5.43 -31.10
C GLN A 69 3.83 -6.66 -30.83
N LEU A 70 4.14 -7.42 -29.78
CA LEU A 70 3.36 -8.59 -29.39
C LEU A 70 1.96 -8.21 -28.89
N LYS A 71 1.83 -7.14 -28.10
CA LYS A 71 0.52 -6.66 -27.65
C LYS A 71 -0.37 -6.29 -28.84
N THR A 72 0.20 -5.65 -29.86
CA THR A 72 -0.50 -5.29 -31.10
C THR A 72 -0.86 -6.52 -31.94
N GLU A 73 0.06 -7.48 -32.08
CA GLU A 73 -0.16 -8.68 -32.89
C GLU A 73 -1.22 -9.63 -32.32
N PHE A 74 -1.29 -9.70 -30.99
CA PHE A 74 -2.24 -10.54 -30.28
C PHE A 74 -3.47 -9.77 -29.78
N GLN A 75 -3.66 -8.50 -30.16
CA GLN A 75 -4.77 -7.64 -29.72
C GLN A 75 -6.18 -8.23 -29.96
N ASN A 76 -6.31 -9.17 -30.90
CA ASN A 76 -7.56 -9.86 -31.19
C ASN A 76 -7.91 -10.94 -30.14
N TYR A 77 -6.98 -11.31 -29.27
CA TYR A 77 -7.22 -12.21 -28.15
C TYR A 77 -7.67 -11.41 -26.92
N PRO A 78 -8.54 -11.98 -26.07
CA PRO A 78 -9.13 -11.25 -24.97
C PRO A 78 -8.11 -10.95 -23.87
N GLY A 79 -7.97 -9.66 -23.53
CA GLY A 79 -7.21 -9.19 -22.38
C GLY A 79 -5.71 -9.51 -22.44
N VAL A 80 -5.10 -9.35 -23.61
CA VAL A 80 -3.65 -9.56 -23.80
C VAL A 80 -2.85 -8.56 -22.97
N GLU A 81 -2.08 -9.08 -22.04
CA GLU A 81 -1.02 -8.35 -21.36
C GLU A 81 0.33 -9.02 -21.62
N VAL A 82 1.30 -8.23 -22.06
CA VAL A 82 2.64 -8.72 -22.41
C VAL A 82 3.64 -8.13 -21.44
N ARG A 83 4.41 -9.00 -20.78
CA ARG A 83 5.53 -8.58 -19.94
C ARG A 83 6.80 -9.28 -20.41
N GLN A 84 7.91 -8.57 -20.35
CA GLN A 84 9.23 -9.09 -20.71
C GLN A 84 10.06 -9.33 -19.44
N TYR A 85 10.82 -10.42 -19.39
CA TYR A 85 11.86 -10.62 -18.39
C TYR A 85 13.11 -9.82 -18.82
N SER A 86 13.56 -8.85 -18.00
CA SER A 86 14.62 -7.90 -18.40
C SER A 86 15.90 -8.62 -18.80
N GLY A 87 16.53 -8.14 -19.86
CA GLY A 87 17.82 -8.66 -20.35
C GLY A 87 17.72 -9.99 -21.11
N SER A 88 16.51 -10.53 -21.30
CA SER A 88 16.30 -11.79 -22.03
C SER A 88 15.25 -11.63 -23.14
N GLU A 89 15.31 -12.51 -24.14
CA GLU A 89 14.23 -12.68 -25.12
C GLU A 89 12.99 -13.35 -24.51
N ARG A 90 13.10 -13.88 -23.28
CA ARG A 90 12.01 -14.52 -22.54
C ARG A 90 10.92 -13.52 -22.21
N LYS A 91 9.69 -13.82 -22.62
CA LYS A 91 8.49 -13.03 -22.35
C LYS A 91 7.36 -13.89 -21.80
N ILE A 92 6.46 -13.25 -21.07
CA ILE A 92 5.20 -13.81 -20.61
C ILE A 92 4.05 -13.03 -21.24
N MET A 93 3.15 -13.74 -21.92
CA MET A 93 1.88 -13.20 -22.37
C MET A 93 0.77 -13.80 -21.53
N GLU A 94 -0.08 -12.93 -21.02
CA GLU A 94 -1.23 -13.27 -20.22
C GLU A 94 -2.50 -12.98 -21.02
N PHE A 95 -3.41 -13.93 -21.01
CA PHE A 95 -4.69 -13.84 -21.70
C PHE A 95 -5.82 -14.12 -20.73
N SER A 96 -6.96 -13.48 -20.95
CA SER A 96 -8.19 -13.75 -20.21
C SER A 96 -8.71 -15.17 -20.52
N PRO A 97 -9.60 -15.74 -19.68
CA PRO A 97 -10.23 -17.03 -19.94
C PRO A 97 -10.83 -17.08 -21.36
N MET A 98 -10.58 -18.18 -22.08
CA MET A 98 -11.06 -18.40 -23.45
C MET A 98 -11.39 -19.87 -23.68
N ASP A 99 -12.13 -20.13 -24.76
CA ASP A 99 -12.48 -21.49 -25.17
C ASP A 99 -11.24 -22.31 -25.56
N GLN A 100 -11.31 -23.62 -25.35
CA GLN A 100 -10.18 -24.54 -25.59
C GLN A 100 -9.68 -24.48 -27.04
N SER A 101 -10.57 -24.35 -28.03
CA SER A 101 -10.19 -24.26 -29.44
C SER A 101 -9.41 -22.98 -29.79
N LEU A 102 -9.81 -21.84 -29.21
CA LEU A 102 -9.10 -20.57 -29.34
C LEU A 102 -7.74 -20.64 -28.66
N LYS A 103 -7.68 -21.28 -27.49
CA LYS A 103 -6.44 -21.50 -26.75
C LYS A 103 -5.46 -22.38 -27.53
N ASP A 104 -5.91 -23.49 -28.11
CA ASP A 104 -5.04 -24.37 -28.90
C ASP A 104 -4.47 -23.63 -30.11
N THR A 105 -5.31 -22.81 -30.78
CA THR A 105 -4.89 -21.95 -31.89
C THR A 105 -3.87 -20.90 -31.43
N LEU A 106 -4.10 -20.29 -30.28
CA LEU A 106 -3.18 -19.33 -29.67
C LEU A 106 -1.83 -19.95 -29.36
N VAL A 107 -1.80 -21.10 -28.69
CA VAL A 107 -0.56 -21.81 -28.34
C VAL A 107 0.22 -22.18 -29.58
N GLN A 108 -0.45 -22.63 -30.65
CA GLN A 108 0.21 -22.91 -31.93
C GLN A 108 0.80 -21.65 -32.56
N LYS A 109 0.05 -20.54 -32.57
CA LYS A 109 0.54 -19.25 -33.07
C LYS A 109 1.75 -18.75 -32.29
N VAL A 110 1.74 -18.88 -30.96
CA VAL A 110 2.88 -18.49 -30.12
C VAL A 110 4.09 -19.40 -30.36
N LYS A 111 3.88 -20.71 -30.55
CA LYS A 111 4.97 -21.64 -30.89
C LYS A 111 5.63 -21.31 -32.22
N SER A 112 4.86 -20.91 -33.24
CA SER A 112 5.44 -20.50 -34.53
C SER A 112 6.22 -19.18 -34.46
N GLU A 113 5.90 -18.33 -33.48
CA GLU A 113 6.54 -17.04 -33.24
C GLU A 113 7.73 -17.11 -32.27
N SER A 114 7.88 -18.24 -31.57
CA SER A 114 8.96 -18.44 -30.59
C SER A 114 10.29 -18.66 -31.29
N THR A 115 11.35 -17.98 -30.85
CA THR A 115 12.73 -18.25 -31.29
C THR A 115 13.16 -19.67 -30.93
N ASN A 116 12.58 -20.23 -29.85
CA ASN A 116 12.80 -21.61 -29.41
C ASN A 116 11.45 -22.27 -29.05
N PRO A 117 10.85 -23.07 -29.94
CA PRO A 117 9.54 -23.68 -29.70
C PRO A 117 9.51 -24.68 -28.52
N ASP A 118 10.66 -25.29 -28.19
CA ASP A 118 10.76 -26.31 -27.13
C ASP A 118 10.75 -25.70 -25.73
N THR A 119 10.98 -24.39 -25.60
CA THR A 119 11.00 -23.68 -24.31
C THR A 119 9.66 -23.02 -23.98
N VAL A 120 8.62 -23.21 -24.81
CA VAL A 120 7.30 -22.62 -24.61
C VAL A 120 6.59 -23.31 -23.45
N GLU A 121 6.40 -22.58 -22.36
CA GLU A 121 5.62 -23.03 -21.21
C GLU A 121 4.22 -22.42 -21.26
N THR A 122 3.19 -23.22 -20.97
CA THR A 122 1.82 -22.74 -20.80
C THR A 122 1.38 -23.00 -19.37
N ARG A 123 0.78 -21.99 -18.73
CA ARG A 123 0.20 -22.07 -17.39
C ARG A 123 -1.25 -21.66 -17.47
N ASP A 124 -2.13 -22.45 -16.88
CA ASP A 124 -3.56 -22.18 -16.90
C ASP A 124 -4.09 -21.96 -15.49
N MET A 125 -4.94 -20.95 -15.35
CA MET A 125 -5.64 -20.63 -14.12
C MET A 125 -7.14 -20.72 -14.39
N GLY A 126 -7.80 -21.67 -13.71
CA GLY A 126 -9.24 -21.86 -13.85
C GLY A 126 -10.03 -20.71 -13.20
N GLU A 127 -11.03 -20.20 -13.92
CA GLU A 127 -11.84 -19.05 -13.47
C GLU A 127 -12.49 -19.26 -12.09
N GLN A 128 -13.00 -20.46 -11.80
CA GLN A 128 -13.59 -20.78 -10.50
C GLN A 128 -12.56 -20.69 -9.35
N PHE A 129 -11.34 -21.18 -9.61
CA PHE A 129 -10.25 -21.12 -8.65
C PHE A 129 -9.84 -19.66 -8.41
N SER A 130 -9.73 -18.86 -9.47
CA SER A 130 -9.41 -17.44 -9.40
C SER A 130 -10.49 -16.61 -8.66
N LYS A 131 -11.78 -16.90 -8.88
CA LYS A 131 -12.89 -16.29 -8.10
C LYS A 131 -12.81 -16.65 -6.61
N SER A 132 -12.45 -17.89 -6.29
CA SER A 132 -12.20 -18.31 -4.91
C SER A 132 -11.04 -17.51 -4.30
N LEU A 133 -9.92 -17.36 -5.01
CA LEU A 133 -8.78 -16.55 -4.55
C LEU A 133 -9.16 -15.08 -4.32
N GLN A 134 -9.96 -14.48 -5.21
CA GLN A 134 -10.47 -13.12 -4.99
C GLN A 134 -11.27 -13.02 -3.69
N SER A 135 -12.21 -13.94 -3.47
CA SER A 135 -13.01 -13.95 -2.24
C SER A 135 -12.14 -14.15 -1.00
N GLN A 136 -11.10 -14.98 -1.09
CA GLN A 136 -10.17 -15.20 0.02
C GLN A 136 -9.32 -13.96 0.31
N ALA A 137 -8.81 -13.29 -0.73
CA ALA A 137 -8.04 -12.05 -0.59
C ALA A 137 -8.87 -10.94 0.07
N VAL A 138 -10.10 -10.72 -0.37
CA VAL A 138 -11.01 -9.73 0.25
C VAL A 138 -11.29 -10.09 1.70
N ARG A 139 -11.60 -11.36 1.99
CA ARG A 139 -11.81 -11.82 3.37
C ARG A 139 -10.58 -11.62 4.23
N ALA A 140 -9.39 -11.94 3.73
CA ALA A 140 -8.13 -11.77 4.45
C ALA A 140 -7.89 -10.30 4.82
N ILE A 141 -8.10 -9.37 3.88
CA ILE A 141 -7.95 -7.92 4.15
C ILE A 141 -8.94 -7.48 5.22
N VAL A 142 -10.23 -7.82 5.08
CA VAL A 142 -11.26 -7.43 6.04
C VAL A 142 -10.97 -8.01 7.43
N ILE A 143 -10.62 -9.29 7.51
CA ILE A 143 -10.29 -9.98 8.77
C ILE A 143 -9.05 -9.33 9.42
N SER A 144 -8.01 -9.02 8.65
CA SER A 144 -6.82 -8.34 9.16
C SER A 144 -7.15 -6.96 9.71
N PHE A 145 -7.99 -6.18 9.03
CA PHE A 145 -8.44 -4.87 9.53
C PHE A 145 -9.24 -4.99 10.84
N VAL A 146 -10.14 -5.97 10.92
CA VAL A 146 -10.94 -6.20 12.14
C VAL A 146 -10.06 -6.61 13.31
N PHE A 147 -9.15 -7.58 13.12
CA PHE A 147 -8.22 -7.99 14.18
C PHE A 147 -7.30 -6.86 14.61
N MET A 148 -6.77 -6.10 13.65
CA MET A 148 -5.95 -4.92 13.91
C MET A 148 -6.71 -3.90 14.78
N ALA A 149 -7.95 -3.56 14.41
CA ALA A 149 -8.79 -2.63 15.18
C ALA A 149 -9.07 -3.14 16.61
N ILE A 150 -9.32 -4.44 16.77
CA ILE A 150 -9.53 -5.08 18.09
C ILE A 150 -8.25 -4.96 18.94
N VAL A 151 -7.09 -5.29 18.38
CA VAL A 151 -5.81 -5.23 19.09
C VAL A 151 -5.52 -3.81 19.57
N ILE A 152 -5.66 -2.82 18.70
CA ILE A 152 -5.45 -1.40 19.04
C ILE A 152 -6.41 -0.97 20.15
N PHE A 153 -7.69 -1.34 20.04
CA PHE A 153 -8.70 -1.01 21.05
C PHE A 153 -8.35 -1.62 22.42
N ILE A 154 -7.86 -2.86 22.45
CA ILE A 154 -7.43 -3.53 23.69
C ILE A 154 -6.20 -2.83 24.32
N ILE A 155 -5.23 -2.41 23.51
CA ILE A 155 -3.98 -1.78 23.97
C ILE A 155 -4.24 -0.40 24.61
N TYR A 156 -5.10 0.41 23.99
CA TYR A 156 -5.33 1.81 24.41
C TYR A 156 -6.59 2.01 25.24
N ARG A 157 -7.55 1.08 25.18
CA ARG A 157 -8.83 1.13 25.91
C ARG A 157 -9.58 2.46 25.76
N THR A 158 -9.31 3.19 24.68
CA THR A 158 -9.85 4.53 24.40
C THR A 158 -10.23 4.61 22.94
N PHE A 159 -11.46 5.09 22.68
CA PHE A 159 -12.04 5.07 21.34
C PHE A 159 -11.31 5.99 20.35
N VAL A 160 -11.01 7.22 20.76
CA VAL A 160 -10.44 8.24 19.86
C VAL A 160 -9.05 7.85 19.32
N PRO A 161 -8.07 7.46 20.15
CA PRO A 161 -6.78 6.98 19.64
C PRO A 161 -6.92 5.74 18.76
N SER A 162 -7.81 4.82 19.10
CA SER A 162 -8.01 3.59 18.33
C SER A 162 -8.53 3.88 16.92
N VAL A 163 -9.51 4.77 16.82
CA VAL A 163 -10.06 5.21 15.53
C VAL A 163 -9.02 5.98 14.71
N ALA A 164 -8.17 6.78 15.35
CA ALA A 164 -7.11 7.53 14.67
C ALA A 164 -6.13 6.60 13.93
N VAL A 165 -5.69 5.52 14.59
CA VAL A 165 -4.82 4.50 13.98
C VAL A 165 -5.53 3.77 12.85
N VAL A 166 -6.78 3.32 13.07
CA VAL A 166 -7.53 2.59 12.04
C VAL A 166 -7.77 3.43 10.78
N ILE A 167 -8.09 4.72 10.94
CA ILE A 167 -8.28 5.64 9.80
C ILE A 167 -6.96 5.86 9.05
N SER A 168 -5.84 5.99 9.78
CA SER A 168 -4.52 6.20 9.18
C SER A 168 -4.10 4.98 8.36
N ALA A 169 -4.19 3.78 8.94
CA ALA A 169 -3.90 2.52 8.25
C ALA A 169 -4.83 2.26 7.04
N PHE A 170 -6.11 2.64 7.14
CA PHE A 170 -7.03 2.57 6.00
C PHE A 170 -6.59 3.50 4.87
N ALA A 171 -6.19 4.72 5.20
CA ALA A 171 -5.74 5.69 4.21
C ALA A 171 -4.43 5.25 3.53
N ASP A 172 -3.54 4.58 4.25
CA ASP A 172 -2.28 4.05 3.70
C ASP A 172 -2.54 2.98 2.63
N ILE A 173 -3.47 2.07 2.90
CA ILE A 173 -3.82 0.98 1.98
C ILE A 173 -4.63 1.50 0.80
N ALA A 174 -5.56 2.42 1.04
CA ALA A 174 -6.29 3.08 -0.05
C ALA A 174 -5.32 3.81 -0.98
N PHE A 175 -4.31 4.49 -0.45
CA PHE A 175 -3.28 5.14 -1.25
C PHE A 175 -2.43 4.11 -2.00
N ALA A 176 -1.89 3.10 -1.34
CA ALA A 176 -1.07 2.06 -1.99
C ALA A 176 -1.82 1.37 -3.14
N ALA A 177 -3.09 1.01 -2.92
CA ALA A 177 -3.95 0.41 -3.93
C ALA A 177 -4.30 1.38 -5.08
N ALA A 178 -4.51 2.67 -4.80
CA ALA A 178 -4.73 3.64 -5.85
C ALA A 178 -3.48 3.81 -6.73
N MET A 179 -2.30 3.81 -6.10
CA MET A 179 -1.04 3.94 -6.83
C MET A 179 -0.71 2.72 -7.69
N THR A 180 -1.18 1.52 -7.33
CA THR A 180 -1.02 0.36 -8.22
C THR A 180 -1.74 0.56 -9.55
N ASP A 181 -2.95 1.12 -9.55
CA ASP A 181 -3.68 1.39 -10.79
C ASP A 181 -2.99 2.48 -11.63
N VAL A 182 -2.50 3.54 -10.99
CA VAL A 182 -1.80 4.63 -11.68
C VAL A 182 -0.53 4.13 -12.37
N PHE A 183 0.18 3.19 -11.76
CA PHE A 183 1.43 2.63 -12.27
C PHE A 183 1.22 1.36 -13.10
N GLY A 184 -0.02 0.93 -13.33
CA GLY A 184 -0.34 -0.28 -14.12
C GLY A 184 0.18 -1.57 -13.48
N ILE A 185 0.28 -1.61 -12.15
CA ILE A 185 0.67 -2.80 -11.40
C ILE A 185 -0.57 -3.64 -11.16
N LEU A 186 -0.54 -4.88 -11.65
CA LEU A 186 -1.65 -5.81 -11.52
C LEU A 186 -1.71 -6.39 -10.11
N LEU A 187 -2.92 -6.58 -9.61
CA LEU A 187 -3.15 -7.31 -8.37
C LEU A 187 -2.80 -8.79 -8.59
N SER A 188 -1.77 -9.26 -7.89
CA SER A 188 -1.37 -10.66 -7.74
C SER A 188 -1.40 -11.08 -6.27
N LEU A 189 -1.30 -12.37 -5.99
CA LEU A 189 -1.11 -12.94 -4.65
C LEU A 189 0.04 -12.24 -3.91
N GLY A 190 1.14 -11.94 -4.63
CA GLY A 190 2.28 -11.20 -4.09
C GLY A 190 1.89 -9.79 -3.64
N THR A 191 1.22 -9.01 -4.50
CA THR A 191 0.80 -7.64 -4.13
C THR A 191 -0.27 -7.63 -3.05
N VAL A 192 -1.15 -8.63 -2.96
CA VAL A 192 -2.09 -8.77 -1.84
C VAL A 192 -1.34 -9.03 -0.54
N ALA A 193 -0.32 -9.89 -0.56
CA ALA A 193 0.54 -10.10 0.60
C ALA A 193 1.28 -8.81 1.01
N ALA A 194 1.71 -8.00 0.04
CA ALA A 194 2.30 -6.69 0.28
C ALA A 194 1.31 -5.73 0.98
N LEU A 195 0.06 -5.66 0.52
CA LEU A 195 -0.98 -4.85 1.17
C LEU A 195 -1.29 -5.34 2.60
N LEU A 196 -1.32 -6.65 2.84
CA LEU A 196 -1.49 -7.22 4.18
C LEU A 196 -0.29 -6.90 5.10
N MET A 197 0.93 -6.97 4.56
CA MET A 197 2.14 -6.59 5.28
C MET A 197 2.18 -5.09 5.61
N LEU A 198 1.68 -4.25 4.70
CA LEU A 198 1.54 -2.81 4.91
C LEU A 198 0.64 -2.47 6.10
N ILE A 199 -0.44 -3.23 6.33
CA ILE A 199 -1.28 -3.08 7.55
C ILE A 199 -0.39 -3.13 8.80
N GLY A 200 0.51 -4.11 8.87
CA GLY A 200 1.41 -4.28 10.01
C GLY A 200 2.40 -3.12 10.15
N TYR A 201 3.07 -2.75 9.06
CA TYR A 201 4.05 -1.66 9.08
C TYR A 201 3.46 -0.30 9.48
N SER A 202 2.29 0.04 8.93
CA SER A 202 1.56 1.28 9.26
C SER A 202 1.14 1.30 10.73
N VAL A 203 0.62 0.19 11.23
CA VAL A 203 0.13 0.13 12.62
C VAL A 203 1.28 0.15 13.63
N ASP A 204 2.47 -0.36 13.29
CA ASP A 204 3.64 -0.33 14.19
C ASP A 204 4.11 1.11 14.49
N THR A 205 4.19 1.97 13.47
CA THR A 205 4.58 3.40 13.62
C THR A 205 3.49 4.18 14.36
N ASP A 206 2.22 3.90 14.06
CA ASP A 206 1.06 4.46 14.74
C ASP A 206 1.00 4.06 16.23
N ILE A 207 1.31 2.80 16.56
CA ILE A 207 1.35 2.30 17.93
C ILE A 207 2.51 2.96 18.69
N LEU A 208 3.69 3.10 18.06
CA LEU A 208 4.83 3.80 18.66
C LEU A 208 4.45 5.23 19.03
N LEU A 209 3.88 5.98 18.08
CA LEU A 209 3.45 7.36 18.27
C LEU A 209 2.42 7.44 19.42
N THR A 210 1.34 6.69 19.31
CA THR A 210 0.23 6.71 20.27
C THR A 210 0.72 6.36 21.68
N THR A 211 1.59 5.36 21.81
CA THR A 211 2.19 4.95 23.07
C THR A 211 3.06 6.06 23.67
N ARG A 212 3.91 6.71 22.87
CA ARG A 212 4.78 7.81 23.34
C ARG A 212 3.98 9.01 23.80
N LEU A 213 2.90 9.36 23.11
CA LEU A 213 2.06 10.50 23.45
C LEU A 213 1.20 10.25 24.70
N LEU A 214 0.58 9.08 24.81
CA LEU A 214 -0.37 8.76 25.88
C LEU A 214 0.28 8.23 27.16
N LYS A 215 1.32 7.38 27.07
CA LYS A 215 1.85 6.65 28.24
C LYS A 215 3.12 7.26 28.84
N ARG A 216 3.91 8.03 28.08
CA ARG A 216 5.14 8.66 28.59
C ARG A 216 4.79 9.91 29.39
N LYS A 217 5.61 10.30 30.37
CA LYS A 217 5.51 11.60 31.07
C LYS A 217 6.29 12.68 30.30
N GLY A 218 5.93 13.95 30.50
CA GLY A 218 6.60 15.10 29.87
C GLY A 218 5.72 15.92 28.92
N ASP A 219 6.31 16.96 28.33
CA ASP A 219 5.66 17.88 27.39
C ASP A 219 5.25 17.19 26.08
N LEU A 220 4.09 17.59 25.53
CA LEU A 220 3.53 16.97 24.33
C LEU A 220 4.38 17.22 23.09
N ASN A 221 4.99 18.39 22.95
CA ASN A 221 5.80 18.70 21.77
C ASN A 221 7.10 17.90 21.79
N THR A 222 7.74 17.78 22.96
CA THR A 222 8.94 16.94 23.12
C THR A 222 8.64 15.46 22.83
N LYS A 223 7.54 14.92 23.36
CA LYS A 223 7.12 13.54 23.07
C LYS A 223 6.86 13.30 21.59
N THR A 224 6.20 14.26 20.93
CA THR A 224 5.89 14.19 19.50
C THR A 224 7.18 14.23 18.67
N LYS A 225 8.11 15.14 19.00
CA LYS A 225 9.44 15.22 18.36
C LYS A 225 10.18 13.90 18.49
N ASP A 226 10.31 13.37 19.72
CA ASP A 226 11.01 12.11 19.97
C ASP A 226 10.39 10.98 19.14
N ALA A 227 9.06 10.84 19.19
CA ALA A 227 8.32 9.83 18.43
C ALA A 227 8.60 9.95 16.93
N MET A 228 8.56 11.17 16.39
CA MET A 228 8.80 11.45 14.99
C MET A 228 10.22 11.11 14.56
N ILE A 229 11.24 11.42 15.37
CA ILE A 229 12.62 11.03 15.07
C ILE A 229 12.73 9.51 14.98
N THR A 230 12.24 8.77 15.98
CA THR A 230 12.36 7.31 15.96
C THR A 230 11.56 6.68 14.82
N GLY A 231 10.32 7.13 14.62
CA GLY A 231 9.46 6.58 13.58
C GLY A 231 9.96 6.90 12.17
N LEU A 232 10.40 8.15 11.90
CA LEU A 232 11.02 8.50 10.63
C LEU A 232 12.29 7.70 10.37
N THR A 233 13.13 7.45 11.38
CA THR A 233 14.30 6.58 11.21
C THR A 233 13.88 5.17 10.79
N MET A 234 12.91 4.56 11.49
CA MET A 234 12.42 3.22 11.15
C MET A 234 11.86 3.17 9.73
N THR A 235 10.97 4.09 9.36
CA THR A 235 10.35 4.12 8.03
C THR A 235 11.38 4.43 6.94
N THR A 236 12.35 5.32 7.19
CA THR A 236 13.42 5.62 6.21
C THR A 236 14.33 4.42 5.99
N THR A 237 14.67 3.68 7.05
CA THR A 237 15.45 2.44 6.93
C THR A 237 14.69 1.37 6.15
N ALA A 238 13.39 1.19 6.42
CA ALA A 238 12.53 0.26 5.68
C ALA A 238 12.42 0.67 4.20
N LEU A 239 12.22 1.96 3.94
CA LEU A 239 12.14 2.50 2.58
C LEU A 239 13.46 2.29 1.82
N ALA A 240 14.62 2.50 2.46
CA ALA A 240 15.91 2.25 1.85
C ALA A 240 16.09 0.76 1.47
N ALA A 241 15.68 -0.16 2.35
CA ALA A 241 15.71 -1.59 2.06
C ALA A 241 14.76 -1.97 0.91
N LEU A 242 13.54 -1.42 0.88
CA LEU A 242 12.58 -1.65 -0.19
C LEU A 242 13.01 -1.04 -1.52
N LEU A 243 13.67 0.12 -1.50
CA LEU A 243 14.27 0.72 -2.69
C LEU A 243 15.41 -0.15 -3.23
N ALA A 244 16.27 -0.68 -2.36
CA ALA A 244 17.30 -1.63 -2.78
C ALA A 244 16.66 -2.90 -3.37
N MET A 245 15.63 -3.45 -2.73
CA MET A 245 14.86 -4.59 -3.23
C MET A 245 14.22 -4.30 -4.59
N PHE A 246 13.63 -3.11 -4.79
CA PHE A 246 13.07 -2.67 -6.05
C PHE A 246 14.13 -2.52 -7.15
N ILE A 247 15.27 -1.90 -6.84
CA ILE A 247 16.36 -1.68 -7.80
C ILE A 247 16.96 -3.01 -8.25
N VAL A 248 17.16 -3.95 -7.33
CA VAL A 248 17.68 -5.29 -7.65
C VAL A 248 16.65 -6.09 -8.45
N SER A 249 15.40 -6.12 -8.01
CA SER A 249 14.35 -6.93 -8.66
C SER A 249 13.85 -6.38 -9.99
N SER A 250 13.97 -5.07 -10.23
CA SER A 250 13.66 -4.44 -11.51
C SER A 250 14.67 -4.77 -12.61
N GLY A 251 15.83 -5.33 -12.25
CA GLY A 251 16.89 -5.64 -13.21
C GLY A 251 17.64 -4.41 -13.73
N ILE A 252 17.51 -3.25 -13.06
CA ILE A 252 18.19 -1.99 -13.44
C ILE A 252 19.71 -2.11 -13.24
N VAL A 253 20.14 -2.80 -12.18
CA VAL A 253 21.57 -2.88 -11.80
C VAL A 253 22.23 -4.16 -12.31
N THR A 254 21.49 -5.27 -12.38
CA THR A 254 21.99 -6.56 -12.83
C THR A 254 21.13 -7.07 -13.98
N SER A 255 21.68 -7.12 -15.19
CA SER A 255 21.00 -7.66 -16.38
C SER A 255 20.60 -9.14 -16.25
N PHE A 256 20.98 -9.82 -15.16
CA PHE A 256 20.87 -11.26 -14.99
C PHE A 256 19.64 -11.75 -14.19
N THR A 257 18.92 -10.89 -13.46
CA THR A 257 17.80 -11.33 -12.61
C THR A 257 16.71 -10.26 -12.43
N ARG A 258 15.73 -10.23 -13.34
CA ARG A 258 14.46 -9.53 -13.08
C ARG A 258 13.47 -10.47 -12.43
N ILE A 259 12.92 -10.06 -11.28
CA ILE A 259 11.89 -10.82 -10.57
C ILE A 259 10.68 -9.90 -10.39
N ASP A 260 9.74 -9.96 -11.35
CA ASP A 260 8.58 -9.06 -11.41
C ASP A 260 7.76 -9.08 -10.12
N ILE A 261 7.52 -10.25 -9.53
CA ILE A 261 6.74 -10.36 -8.30
C ILE A 261 7.39 -9.61 -7.12
N ILE A 262 8.73 -9.66 -7.01
CA ILE A 262 9.48 -8.96 -5.96
C ILE A 262 9.46 -7.45 -6.22
N ARG A 263 9.58 -7.04 -7.49
CA ARG A 263 9.47 -5.63 -7.90
C ARG A 263 8.11 -5.06 -7.54
N ASP A 264 7.05 -5.79 -7.87
CA ASP A 264 5.66 -5.38 -7.66
C ASP A 264 5.32 -5.32 -6.14
N ILE A 265 5.82 -6.28 -5.35
CA ILE A 265 5.74 -6.21 -3.88
C ILE A 265 6.46 -4.96 -3.35
N SER A 266 7.68 -4.71 -3.82
CA SER A 266 8.52 -3.61 -3.33
C SER A 266 7.87 -2.26 -3.58
N ILE A 267 7.34 -2.04 -4.79
CA ILE A 267 6.74 -0.76 -5.17
C ILE A 267 5.40 -0.51 -4.42
N VAL A 268 4.60 -1.56 -4.19
CA VAL A 268 3.38 -1.46 -3.36
C VAL A 268 3.72 -1.03 -1.94
N LEU A 269 4.73 -1.66 -1.33
CA LEU A 269 5.18 -1.31 0.01
C LEU A 269 5.79 0.10 0.06
N ILE A 270 6.54 0.52 -0.96
CA ILE A 270 7.08 1.89 -1.06
C ILE A 270 5.95 2.92 -1.06
N PHE A 271 4.93 2.75 -1.89
CA PHE A 271 3.79 3.67 -1.91
C PHE A 271 3.06 3.70 -0.57
N GLY A 272 2.87 2.52 0.03
CA GLY A 272 2.28 2.39 1.36
C GLY A 272 3.06 3.11 2.45
N LEU A 273 4.39 2.95 2.51
CA LEU A 273 5.22 3.62 3.52
C LEU A 273 5.29 5.13 3.33
N ILE A 274 5.24 5.62 2.08
CA ILE A 274 5.14 7.05 1.81
C ILE A 274 3.82 7.60 2.35
N ALA A 275 2.71 6.88 2.13
CA ALA A 275 1.42 7.24 2.71
C ALA A 275 1.43 7.20 4.23
N ASP A 276 2.00 6.15 4.83
CA ASP A 276 2.15 5.99 6.28
C ASP A 276 2.87 7.19 6.89
N MET A 277 3.98 7.63 6.31
CA MET A 277 4.67 8.84 6.79
C MET A 277 3.76 10.07 6.82
N ILE A 278 2.92 10.24 5.80
CA ILE A 278 2.00 11.38 5.73
C ILE A 278 0.86 11.21 6.73
N ASN A 279 0.20 10.05 6.75
CA ASN A 279 -0.96 9.80 7.60
C ASN A 279 -0.57 9.74 9.09
N THR A 280 0.49 9.03 9.45
CA THR A 280 0.95 8.92 10.84
C THR A 280 1.39 10.28 11.40
N TRP A 281 2.28 11.01 10.70
CA TRP A 281 2.84 12.26 11.23
C TRP A 281 1.96 13.50 11.04
N MET A 282 0.89 13.41 10.25
CA MET A 282 -0.07 14.48 10.07
C MET A 282 -1.45 14.13 10.64
N THR A 283 -2.09 13.06 10.16
CA THR A 283 -3.43 12.64 10.60
C THR A 283 -3.41 12.15 12.05
N ASN A 284 -2.62 11.12 12.35
CA ASN A 284 -2.62 10.52 13.68
C ASN A 284 -2.09 11.50 14.75
N VAL A 285 -0.95 12.15 14.50
CA VAL A 285 -0.45 13.22 15.38
C VAL A 285 -1.50 14.31 15.59
N GLY A 286 -2.16 14.77 14.52
CA GLY A 286 -3.19 15.80 14.59
C GLY A 286 -4.35 15.39 15.50
N ILE A 287 -4.91 14.20 15.30
CA ILE A 287 -6.04 13.69 16.11
C ILE A 287 -5.61 13.50 17.57
N LEU A 288 -4.44 12.93 17.82
CA LEU A 288 -3.94 12.69 19.18
C LEU A 288 -3.66 13.98 19.94
N ARG A 289 -3.02 14.98 19.30
CA ARG A 289 -2.77 16.29 19.93
C ARG A 289 -4.07 16.98 20.30
N TRP A 290 -5.07 16.93 19.42
CA TRP A 290 -6.40 17.48 19.71
C TRP A 290 -7.07 16.76 20.90
N TYR A 291 -7.03 15.42 20.91
CA TYR A 291 -7.62 14.61 21.96
C TYR A 291 -6.98 14.91 23.33
N ILE A 292 -5.65 14.85 23.41
CA ILE A 292 -4.93 15.09 24.67
C ILE A 292 -5.12 16.53 25.15
N GLY A 293 -5.11 17.50 24.24
CA GLY A 293 -5.38 18.90 24.58
C GLY A 293 -6.77 19.11 25.19
N LYS A 294 -7.80 18.43 24.68
CA LYS A 294 -9.15 18.45 25.26
C LYS A 294 -9.21 17.81 26.66
N THR A 295 -8.55 16.67 26.84
CA THR A 295 -8.53 15.97 28.14
C THR A 295 -7.85 16.81 29.21
N GLN A 296 -6.70 17.42 28.91
CA GLN A 296 -6.00 18.30 29.84
C GLN A 296 -6.85 19.53 30.22
N GLN A 297 -7.52 20.16 29.26
CA GLN A 297 -8.42 21.30 29.53
C GLN A 297 -9.62 20.91 30.40
N ALA A 298 -10.14 19.69 30.24
CA ALA A 298 -11.22 19.17 31.08
C ALA A 298 -10.75 18.97 32.53
N GLU A 299 -9.57 18.38 32.73
CA GLU A 299 -8.95 18.22 34.07
C GLU A 299 -8.69 19.57 34.74
N THR A 300 -8.15 20.56 34.01
CA THR A 300 -7.89 21.90 34.58
C THR A 300 -9.18 22.65 34.94
N ARG A 301 -10.30 22.36 34.26
CA ARG A 301 -11.61 22.93 34.60
C ARG A 301 -12.20 22.33 35.88
N ILE A 302 -11.89 21.07 36.19
CA ILE A 302 -12.35 20.38 37.39
C ILE A 302 -11.55 20.84 38.62
N GLU A 303 -10.24 21.08 38.47
CA GLU A 303 -9.38 21.51 39.58
C GLU A 303 -9.55 22.98 40.01
N LYS A 304 -10.14 23.85 39.18
CA LYS A 304 -10.43 25.23 39.60
C LYS A 304 -11.55 25.20 40.66
N PRO A 305 -11.29 25.55 41.94
CA PRO A 305 -12.35 25.58 42.93
C PRO A 305 -13.36 26.64 42.49
N LYS A 306 -14.67 26.29 42.54
CA LYS A 306 -15.75 27.28 42.47
C LYS A 306 -15.44 28.33 43.54
N LYS A 307 -14.86 29.48 43.14
CA LYS A 307 -14.85 30.68 43.98
C LYS A 307 -16.33 31.06 44.16
N LYS A 308 -16.97 30.46 45.17
CA LYS A 308 -18.25 30.93 45.68
C LYS A 308 -18.01 32.38 46.09
N GLY A 309 -18.67 33.28 45.38
CA GLY A 309 -18.59 34.70 45.60
C GLY A 309 -18.85 35.00 47.06
N ARG A 310 -17.82 35.52 47.72
CA ARG A 310 -17.95 36.32 48.92
C ARG A 310 -18.57 37.64 48.43
N LYS A 311 -19.90 37.71 48.42
CA LYS A 311 -20.60 39.00 48.45
C LYS A 311 -21.05 39.23 49.89
N ALA A 312 -20.67 40.41 50.34
CA ALA A 312 -20.85 41.01 51.65
C ALA A 312 -22.30 40.96 52.15
#